data_AF-A0A4R1ZMI5-F1
#
_entry.id   AF-A0A4R1ZMI5-F1
#
_cell.length_a   1.000
_cell.length_b   1.000
_cell.length_c   1.000
_cell.angle_alpha   90.00
_cell.angle_beta   90.00
_cell.angle_gamma   90.00
#
_symmetry.space_group_name_H-M   'P 1'
#
loop_
_entity.id
_entity.type
_entity.pdbx_description
1 polymer ?
#
loop_
_entity_poly.entity_id
_entity_poly.type
_entity_poly.pdbx_seq_one_letter_code
_entity_poly.pdbx_strand_id
1 'polypeptide(L)'
;MSIRDSLAATGVVRFSFNGQIASVSGIPIGGPIQFVLRLNGRVIPQTLLTFPVQRFDTVAIELFFSVTGRADEEDKLQQELTDIAHLNVAEHFATYDPEEV
;
A
#
# COMPACT_ATOMS: atom_id res chain seq x y z
N MET A 1 5.88 -29.77 6.06
CA MET A 1 6.59 -28.51 5.75
C MET A 1 5.56 -27.39 5.79
N SER A 2 5.88 -26.24 6.38
CA SER A 2 4.96 -25.08 6.36
C SER A 2 5.17 -24.21 5.11
N ILE A 3 4.27 -23.26 4.86
CA ILE A 3 4.45 -22.22 3.84
C ILE A 3 5.78 -21.48 4.09
N ARG A 4 6.05 -21.08 5.34
CA ARG A 4 7.30 -20.41 5.74
C ARG A 4 8.53 -21.23 5.38
N ASP A 5 8.54 -22.51 5.76
CA ASP A 5 9.71 -23.37 5.52
C ASP A 5 9.94 -23.61 4.03
N SER A 6 8.85 -23.71 3.26
CA SER A 6 8.92 -23.88 1.79
C SER A 6 9.50 -22.65 1.12
N LEU A 7 9.07 -21.45 1.54
CA LEU A 7 9.63 -20.19 1.07
C LEU A 7 11.08 -20.00 1.50
N ALA A 8 11.41 -20.32 2.76
CA ALA A 8 12.79 -20.23 3.27
C ALA A 8 13.73 -21.18 2.51
N ALA A 9 13.25 -22.38 2.15
CA ALA A 9 14.03 -23.36 1.40
C ALA A 9 14.45 -22.87 -0.01
N THR A 10 13.76 -21.87 -0.58
CA THR A 10 14.18 -21.24 -1.84
C THR A 10 15.47 -20.42 -1.71
N GLY A 11 15.81 -19.98 -0.50
CA GLY A 11 16.92 -19.04 -0.24
C GLY A 11 16.63 -17.59 -0.68
N VAL A 12 15.53 -17.35 -1.39
CA VAL A 12 15.14 -16.04 -1.94
C VAL A 12 14.40 -15.20 -0.91
N VAL A 13 13.64 -15.84 -0.01
CA VAL A 13 12.82 -15.16 1.00
C VAL A 13 13.54 -15.14 2.34
N ARG A 14 13.65 -13.97 2.95
CA ARG A 14 14.18 -13.79 4.31
C ARG A 14 13.06 -13.42 5.26
N PHE A 15 13.15 -13.94 6.48
CA PHE A 15 12.21 -13.68 7.55
C PHE A 15 12.89 -12.85 8.63
N SER A 16 12.13 -11.95 9.25
CA SER A 16 12.55 -11.20 10.43
C SER A 16 12.49 -12.09 11.68
N PHE A 17 13.02 -11.58 12.80
CA PHE A 17 13.04 -12.30 14.07
C PHE A 17 11.63 -12.67 14.60
N ASN A 18 10.61 -11.86 14.29
CA ASN A 18 9.22 -12.14 14.64
C ASN A 18 8.51 -13.08 13.65
N GLY A 19 9.21 -13.62 12.65
CA GLY A 19 8.67 -14.59 11.68
C GLY A 19 7.89 -13.99 10.52
N GLN A 20 7.88 -12.66 10.36
CA GLN A 20 7.29 -11.98 9.20
C GLN A 20 8.24 -12.04 7.99
N ILE A 21 7.70 -11.85 6.78
CA ILE A 21 8.53 -11.72 5.57
C ILE A 21 9.26 -10.38 5.63
N ALA A 22 10.59 -10.42 5.66
CA ALA A 22 11.44 -9.24 5.73
C ALA A 22 11.96 -8.80 4.36
N SER A 23 12.29 -9.74 3.49
CA SER A 23 12.71 -9.44 2.12
C SER A 23 12.47 -10.60 1.16
N VAL A 24 12.36 -10.28 -0.12
CA VAL A 24 12.21 -11.24 -1.22
C VAL A 24 13.20 -10.87 -2.31
N SER A 25 14.09 -11.79 -2.66
CA SER A 25 15.14 -11.56 -3.67
C SER A 25 16.05 -10.37 -3.34
N GLY A 26 16.27 -10.10 -2.05
CA GLY A 26 17.05 -8.96 -1.56
C GLY A 26 16.27 -7.64 -1.48
N ILE A 27 15.03 -7.58 -1.95
CA ILE A 27 14.18 -6.39 -1.87
C ILE A 27 13.51 -6.36 -0.49
N PRO A 28 13.78 -5.35 0.37
CA PRO A 28 13.16 -5.25 1.67
C PRO A 28 11.66 -4.94 1.54
N ILE A 29 10.86 -5.60 2.37
CA ILE A 29 9.42 -5.35 2.49
C ILE A 29 9.20 -4.17 3.45
N GLY A 30 8.32 -3.24 3.07
CA GLY A 30 8.00 -2.05 3.83
C GLY A 30 8.02 -0.77 2.98
N GLY A 31 7.47 0.32 3.52
CA GLY A 31 7.34 1.58 2.80
C GLY A 31 6.57 1.39 1.48
N PRO A 32 7.16 1.78 0.32
CA PRO A 32 6.49 1.66 -0.97
C PRO A 32 6.44 0.21 -1.50
N ILE A 33 7.14 -0.73 -0.86
CA ILE A 33 7.14 -2.14 -1.27
C ILE A 33 6.17 -2.93 -0.40
N GLN A 34 5.12 -3.42 -1.04
CA GLN A 34 4.13 -4.31 -0.46
C GLN A 34 4.22 -5.69 -1.13
N PHE A 35 3.57 -6.69 -0.55
CA PHE A 35 3.50 -8.02 -1.15
C PHE A 35 2.13 -8.66 -1.00
N VAL A 36 1.84 -9.61 -1.90
CA VAL A 36 0.71 -10.52 -1.79
C VAL A 36 1.25 -11.94 -1.72
N LEU A 37 0.72 -12.73 -0.77
CA LEU A 37 1.01 -14.15 -0.64
C LEU A 37 -0.14 -14.96 -1.24
N ARG A 38 0.20 -15.96 -2.06
CA ARG A 38 -0.79 -16.87 -2.65
C ARG A 38 -0.45 -18.33 -2.36
N LEU A 39 -1.50 -19.10 -2.07
CA LEU A 39 -1.46 -20.55 -2.03
C LEU A 39 -2.42 -21.08 -3.12
N ASN A 40 -1.88 -21.83 -4.08
CA ASN A 40 -2.64 -22.38 -5.20
C ASN A 40 -3.47 -21.31 -5.94
N GLY A 41 -2.87 -20.13 -6.14
CA GLY A 41 -3.50 -18.98 -6.79
C GLY A 41 -4.43 -18.14 -5.90
N ARG A 42 -4.81 -18.62 -4.71
CA ARG A 42 -5.66 -17.87 -3.77
C ARG A 42 -4.82 -16.96 -2.90
N VAL A 43 -5.20 -15.69 -2.80
CA VAL A 43 -4.60 -14.74 -1.86
C VAL A 43 -4.87 -15.20 -0.43
N ILE A 44 -3.81 -15.27 0.37
CA ILE A 44 -3.89 -15.64 1.78
C ILE A 44 -3.22 -14.57 2.65
N PRO A 45 -3.68 -14.37 3.89
CA PRO A 45 -3.01 -13.47 4.82
C PRO A 45 -1.67 -14.05 5.30
N GLN A 46 -0.71 -13.17 5.62
CA GLN A 46 0.60 -13.57 6.16
C GLN A 46 0.52 -14.36 7.47
N THR A 47 -0.58 -14.26 8.20
CA THR A 47 -0.82 -15.03 9.43
C THR A 47 -0.87 -16.54 9.18
N LEU A 48 -1.05 -16.97 7.93
CA LEU A 48 -1.03 -18.37 7.52
C LEU A 48 0.36 -18.88 7.10
N LEU A 49 1.45 -18.14 7.34
CA LEU A 49 2.81 -18.62 7.03
C LEU A 49 3.16 -19.95 7.72
N THR A 50 2.57 -20.25 8.87
CA THR A 50 2.76 -21.52 9.59
C THR A 50 1.85 -22.65 9.10
N PHE A 51 0.93 -22.36 8.18
CA PHE A 51 0.00 -23.35 7.62
C PHE A 51 0.78 -24.43 6.85
N PRO A 52 0.40 -25.72 6.97
CA PRO A 52 1.07 -26.80 6.26
C PRO A 52 0.83 -26.72 4.74
N VAL A 53 1.87 -27.01 3.97
CA VAL A 53 1.73 -27.25 2.52
C VAL A 53 1.75 -28.75 2.22
N GLN A 54 1.00 -29.15 1.21
CA GLN A 54 0.93 -30.50 0.67
C GLN A 54 1.81 -30.64 -0.58
N ARG A 55 2.01 -31.89 -1.01
CA ARG A 55 2.68 -32.15 -2.30
C ARG A 55 1.85 -31.52 -3.43
N PHE A 56 2.53 -30.86 -4.37
CA PHE A 56 1.96 -30.15 -5.51
C PHE A 56 1.27 -28.81 -5.20
N ASP A 57 1.28 -28.37 -3.93
CA ASP A 57 0.92 -26.98 -3.63
C ASP A 57 1.91 -26.02 -4.28
N THR A 58 1.40 -24.89 -4.76
CA THR A 58 2.18 -23.77 -5.26
C THR A 58 2.03 -22.60 -4.31
N VAL A 59 3.15 -22.15 -3.75
CA VAL A 59 3.23 -20.92 -2.96
C VAL A 59 3.88 -19.84 -3.82
N ALA A 60 3.21 -18.69 -3.96
CA ALA A 60 3.75 -17.55 -4.70
C ALA A 60 3.78 -16.30 -3.83
N ILE A 61 4.81 -15.48 -4.02
CA ILE A 61 4.86 -14.11 -3.50
C ILE A 61 4.97 -13.16 -4.68
N GLU A 62 4.09 -12.17 -4.71
CA GLU A 62 4.12 -11.08 -5.67
C GLU A 62 4.50 -9.80 -4.94
N LEU A 63 5.45 -9.04 -5.50
CA LEU A 63 5.87 -7.75 -4.96
C LEU A 63 5.17 -6.62 -5.73
N PHE A 64 4.69 -5.64 -4.99
CA PHE A 64 4.05 -4.44 -5.52
C PHE A 64 4.82 -3.23 -5.06
N PHE A 65 5.16 -2.35 -5.99
CA PHE A 65 5.73 -1.05 -5.70
C PHE A 65 4.65 0.01 -5.89
N SER A 66 4.32 0.74 -4.82
CA SER A 66 3.45 1.91 -4.87
C SER A 66 4.12 3.09 -4.19
N VAL A 67 4.31 4.18 -4.93
CA VAL A 67 4.91 5.43 -4.44
C VAL A 67 3.89 6.29 -3.69
N THR A 68 2.65 5.82 -3.53
CA THR A 68 1.53 6.60 -3.00
C THR A 68 1.66 6.83 -1.48
N GLY A 69 2.56 7.75 -1.11
CA GLY A 69 2.28 8.78 -0.10
C GLY A 69 1.71 10.06 -0.75
N ARG A 70 1.29 10.00 -2.02
CA ARG A 70 0.75 11.13 -2.81
C ARG A 70 -0.76 11.12 -3.03
N ALA A 71 -1.46 10.02 -2.72
CA ALA A 71 -2.92 10.01 -2.82
C ALA A 71 -3.52 11.01 -1.80
N ASP A 72 -2.91 11.09 -0.62
CA ASP A 72 -3.29 12.00 0.46
C ASP A 72 -2.93 13.47 0.17
N GLU A 73 -1.93 13.72 -0.68
CA GLU A 73 -1.52 15.07 -1.10
C GLU A 73 -2.43 15.62 -2.19
N GLU A 74 -2.84 14.79 -3.16
CA GLU A 74 -3.76 15.22 -4.23
C GLU A 74 -5.11 15.66 -3.66
N ASP A 75 -5.68 14.91 -2.72
CA ASP A 75 -6.93 15.29 -2.04
C ASP A 75 -6.76 16.56 -1.18
N LYS A 76 -5.61 16.75 -0.54
CA LYS A 76 -5.31 17.97 0.25
C LYS A 76 -5.10 19.19 -0.64
N LEU A 77 -4.38 19.04 -1.75
CA LEU A 77 -4.15 20.11 -2.72
C LEU A 77 -5.48 20.52 -3.39
N GLN A 78 -6.33 19.55 -3.69
CA GLN A 78 -7.67 19.81 -4.23
C GLN A 78 -8.53 20.59 -3.21
N GLN A 79 -8.45 20.23 -1.93
CA GLN A 79 -9.14 20.94 -0.85
C GLN A 79 -8.58 22.36 -0.64
N GLU A 80 -7.26 22.54 -0.60
CA GLU A 80 -6.62 23.86 -0.45
C GLU A 80 -6.96 24.79 -1.63
N LEU A 81 -6.95 24.28 -2.86
CA LEU A 81 -7.35 25.04 -4.05
C LEU A 81 -8.83 25.45 -3.98
N THR A 82 -9.68 24.59 -3.44
CA THR A 82 -11.11 24.87 -3.25
C THR A 82 -11.32 25.95 -2.19
N ASP A 83 -10.61 25.87 -1.07
CA ASP A 83 -10.68 26.85 0.02
C ASP A 83 -10.22 28.26 -0.43
N ILE A 84 -9.14 28.34 -1.22
CA ILE A 84 -8.66 29.60 -1.81
C ILE A 84 -9.67 30.18 -2.80
N ALA A 85 -10.26 29.33 -3.66
CA ALA A 85 -11.29 29.76 -4.60
C ALA A 85 -12.51 30.33 -3.87
N HIS A 86 -12.93 29.72 -2.76
CA HIS A 86 -14.05 30.23 -1.95
C HIS A 86 -13.72 31.56 -1.25
N LEU A 87 -12.49 31.78 -0.79
CA LEU A 87 -12.08 33.07 -0.22
C LEU A 87 -12.17 34.20 -1.25
N ASN A 88 -11.64 34.00 -2.45
CA ASN A 88 -11.64 35.03 -3.51
C ASN A 88 -13.06 35.41 -3.95
N VAL A 89 -13.98 34.45 -3.94
CA VAL A 89 -15.39 34.69 -4.27
C VAL A 89 -16.07 35.52 -3.17
N ALA A 90 -15.81 35.23 -1.89
CA ALA A 90 -16.34 36.00 -0.78
C ALA A 90 -15.84 37.46 -0.76
N GLU A 91 -14.55 37.69 -1.08
CA GLU A 91 -14.00 39.04 -1.21
C GLU A 91 -14.59 39.80 -2.41
N HIS A 92 -14.89 39.12 -3.52
CA HIS A 92 -15.51 39.76 -4.68
C HIS A 92 -16.95 40.22 -4.39
N PHE A 93 -17.74 39.45 -3.63
CA PHE A 93 -19.10 39.83 -3.25
C PHE A 93 -19.19 40.85 -2.10
N ALA A 94 -18.17 40.95 -1.26
CA ALA A 94 -18.11 41.96 -0.18
C ALA A 94 -17.89 43.39 -0.68
N THR A 95 -17.52 43.56 -1.95
CA THR A 95 -17.26 44.87 -2.57
C THR A 95 -18.40 45.33 -3.49
N TYR A 96 -19.48 44.54 -3.62
CA TYR A 96 -20.67 44.90 -4.39
C TYR A 96 -21.63 45.72 -3.51
N ASP A 97 -21.60 47.05 -3.66
CA ASP A 97 -22.64 47.94 -3.15
C ASP A 97 -23.79 47.97 -4.19
N PRO A 98 -24.98 47.42 -3.89
CA PRO A 98 -26.09 47.36 -4.83
C PRO A 98 -26.74 48.73 -5.15
N GLU A 99 -26.28 49.84 -4.55
CA GLU A 99 -26.91 51.16 -4.68
C GLU A 99 -26.23 52.13 -5.69
N GLU A 100 -25.16 51.73 -6.39
CA GLU A 100 -24.62 52.52 -7.53
C GLU A 100 -25.07 51.97 -8.90
N VAL A 101 -26.29 52.35 -9.34
CA VAL A 101 -26.71 52.36 -10.76
C VAL A 101 -27.46 53.64 -11.07
#